data_AF-A0A661ZJP0-F1
#
_entry.id   AF-A0A661ZJP0-F1
#
_cell.length_a   1.000
_cell.length_b   1.000
_cell.length_c   1.000
_cell.angle_alpha   90.00
_cell.angle_beta   90.00
_cell.angle_gamma   90.00
#
_symmetry.space_group_name_H-M   'P 1'
#
loop_
_entity.id
_entity.type
_entity.pdbx_description
1 polymer ?
#
loop_
_entity_poly.entity_id
_entity_poly.type
_entity_poly.pdbx_seq_one_letter_code
_entity_poly.pdbx_strand_id
1 'polypeptide(L)'
;MSIQENIQKVMDQHFADETKSGKLSFHIIDYQQMEDTSKINKYEVEDPTLIITRFKKGKEKTKDLTEFAFDTSLHNGKVFRNGFHEEINEMFR
;
A
#
# COMPACT_ATOMS: atom_id res chain seq x y z
N MET A 1 -2.86 -5.78 15.87
CA MET A 1 -3.23 -4.83 14.80
C MET A 1 -3.18 -5.58 13.49
N SER A 2 -4.17 -5.35 12.62
CA SER A 2 -4.16 -5.92 11.27
C SER A 2 -3.11 -5.22 10.38
N ILE A 3 -2.84 -5.80 9.20
CA ILE A 3 -2.02 -5.17 8.16
C ILE A 3 -2.60 -3.79 7.81
N GLN A 4 -3.92 -3.74 7.57
CA GLN A 4 -4.64 -2.51 7.24
C GLN A 4 -4.48 -1.43 8.32
N GLU A 5 -4.68 -1.78 9.60
CA GLU A 5 -4.54 -0.81 10.71
C GLU A 5 -3.12 -0.27 10.82
N ASN A 6 -2.10 -1.11 10.57
CA ASN A 6 -0.72 -0.66 10.57
C ASN A 6 -0.43 0.30 9.40
N ILE A 7 -0.92 0.00 8.20
CA ILE A 7 -0.75 0.85 7.01
C ILE A 7 -1.41 2.20 7.24
N GLN A 8 -2.67 2.21 7.69
CA GLN A 8 -3.42 3.44 7.93
C GLN A 8 -2.70 4.35 8.92
N LYS A 9 -2.10 3.76 9.97
CA LYS A 9 -1.28 4.51 10.92
C LYS A 9 -0.08 5.19 10.27
N VAL A 10 0.61 4.52 9.35
CA VAL A 10 1.75 5.12 8.64
C VAL A 10 1.28 6.25 7.73
N MET A 11 0.18 6.03 7.00
CA MET A 11 -0.41 7.03 6.12
C MET A 11 -0.80 8.30 6.89
N ASP A 12 -1.50 8.15 8.00
CA ASP A 12 -1.95 9.26 8.83
C ASP A 12 -0.79 9.99 9.53
N GLN A 13 0.25 9.27 9.95
CA GLN A 13 1.37 9.85 10.70
C GLN A 13 2.43 10.50 9.81
N HIS A 14 2.68 9.94 8.62
CA HIS A 14 3.85 10.31 7.81
C HIS A 14 3.51 10.85 6.42
N PHE A 15 2.31 10.58 5.91
CA PHE A 15 1.96 10.91 4.52
C PHE A 15 0.65 11.68 4.37
N ALA A 16 0.14 12.27 5.46
CA ALA A 16 -1.12 13.01 5.45
C ALA A 16 -1.09 14.20 4.47
N ASP A 17 0.05 14.87 4.31
CA ASP A 17 0.20 16.02 3.42
C ASP A 17 0.32 15.58 1.94
N GLU A 18 0.99 14.47 1.66
CA GLU A 18 1.07 13.86 0.34
C GLU A 18 -0.29 13.34 -0.12
N THR A 19 -1.06 12.77 0.80
CA THR A 19 -2.45 12.35 0.53
C THR A 19 -3.35 13.56 0.27
N LYS A 20 -3.27 14.62 1.08
CA LYS A 20 -4.05 15.86 0.85
C LYS A 20 -3.67 16.58 -0.44
N SER A 21 -2.40 16.56 -0.82
CA SER A 21 -1.92 17.19 -2.05
C SER A 21 -2.12 16.33 -3.31
N GLY A 22 -2.63 15.10 -3.17
CA GLY A 22 -2.85 14.16 -4.27
C GLY A 22 -1.57 13.55 -4.86
N LYS A 23 -0.41 13.75 -4.22
CA LYS A 23 0.87 13.13 -4.60
C LYS A 23 0.88 11.63 -4.29
N LEU A 24 0.12 11.22 -3.28
CA LEU A 24 -0.05 9.83 -2.87
C LEU A 24 -1.53 9.50 -2.79
N SER A 25 -1.94 8.43 -3.45
CA SER A 25 -3.30 7.89 -3.33
C SER A 25 -3.23 6.56 -2.61
N PHE A 26 -4.03 6.41 -1.56
CA PHE A 26 -4.15 5.17 -0.80
C PHE A 26 -5.55 4.60 -0.98
N HIS A 27 -5.62 3.33 -1.35
CA HIS A 27 -6.87 2.63 -1.60
C HIS A 27 -6.89 1.33 -0.80
N ILE A 28 -8.01 1.09 -0.13
CA ILE A 28 -8.36 -0.21 0.45
C ILE A 28 -9.48 -0.74 -0.43
N ILE A 29 -9.24 -1.85 -1.10
CA ILE A 29 -10.19 -2.47 -2.00
C ILE A 29 -10.68 -3.73 -1.33
N ASP A 30 -11.99 -3.82 -1.13
CA ASP A 30 -12.64 -5.06 -0.75
C ASP A 30 -13.00 -5.83 -2.02
N TYR A 31 -12.34 -6.97 -2.25
CA TYR A 31 -12.54 -7.77 -3.46
C TYR A 31 -13.93 -8.41 -3.53
N GLN A 32 -14.68 -8.42 -2.42
CA GLN A 32 -16.06 -8.88 -2.39
C GLN A 32 -17.04 -7.83 -2.96
N GLN A 33 -16.61 -6.58 -3.12
CA GLN A 33 -17.42 -5.49 -3.66
C GLN A 33 -17.19 -5.34 -5.17
N MET A 34 -18.25 -5.50 -5.97
CA MET A 34 -18.18 -5.43 -7.44
C MET A 34 -17.84 -4.04 -8.01
N GLU A 35 -17.81 -2.99 -7.19
CA GLU A 35 -17.50 -1.62 -7.63
C GLU A 35 -16.02 -1.43 -8.06
N ASP A 36 -15.08 -2.21 -7.50
CA ASP A 36 -13.64 -2.06 -7.76
C ASP A 36 -13.07 -3.12 -8.73
N THR A 37 -13.94 -3.86 -9.42
CA THR A 37 -13.55 -4.98 -10.31
C THR A 37 -12.47 -4.61 -11.34
N SER A 38 -12.47 -3.36 -11.86
CA SER A 38 -11.44 -2.90 -12.80
C SER A 38 -10.04 -2.80 -12.19
N LYS A 39 -9.91 -2.48 -10.90
CA LYS A 39 -8.60 -2.42 -10.21
C LYS A 39 -8.15 -3.81 -9.78
N ILE A 40 -9.08 -4.64 -9.31
CA ILE A 40 -8.83 -6.04 -8.95
C ILE A 40 -8.26 -6.79 -10.16
N ASN A 41 -8.91 -6.65 -11.32
CA ASN A 41 -8.44 -7.27 -12.57
C ASN A 41 -7.10 -6.69 -13.06
N LYS A 42 -6.82 -5.39 -12.83
CA LYS A 42 -5.54 -4.77 -13.24
C LYS A 42 -4.35 -5.40 -12.51
N TYR A 43 -4.55 -5.78 -11.25
CA TYR A 43 -3.50 -6.29 -10.38
C TYR A 43 -3.59 -7.82 -10.16
N GLU A 44 -4.52 -8.51 -10.84
CA GLU A 44 -4.75 -9.97 -10.74
C GLU A 44 -4.82 -10.47 -9.28
N VAL A 45 -5.53 -9.72 -8.42
CA VAL A 45 -5.57 -9.98 -6.98
C VAL A 45 -6.65 -11.03 -6.67
N GLU A 46 -6.23 -12.26 -6.39
CA GLU A 46 -7.11 -13.35 -5.93
C GLU A 46 -7.10 -13.54 -4.40
N ASP A 47 -6.09 -12.98 -3.73
CA ASP A 47 -5.81 -13.12 -2.29
C ASP A 47 -5.55 -11.74 -1.63
N PRO A 48 -5.48 -11.63 -0.29
CA PRO A 48 -5.13 -10.36 0.35
C PRO A 48 -3.71 -9.93 -0.04
N THR A 49 -3.61 -8.82 -0.77
CA THR A 49 -2.38 -8.36 -1.41
C THR A 49 -2.07 -6.91 -1.04
N LEU A 50 -0.78 -6.59 -0.90
CA LEU A 50 -0.30 -5.22 -0.69
C LEU A 50 0.62 -4.80 -1.83
N ILE A 51 0.18 -3.84 -2.63
CA ILE A 51 0.94 -3.34 -3.78
C ILE A 51 1.23 -1.85 -3.62
N ILE A 52 2.43 -1.45 -4.01
CA ILE A 52 2.79 -0.04 -4.20
C ILE A 52 3.14 0.19 -5.65
N THR A 53 2.45 1.15 -6.27
CA THR A 53 2.71 1.56 -7.65
C THR A 53 3.15 3.02 -7.70
N ARG A 54 4.27 3.26 -8.39
CA ARG A 54 4.77 4.59 -8.71
C ARG A 54 4.44 4.95 -10.16
N PHE A 55 3.89 6.14 -10.36
CA PHE A 55 3.72 6.76 -11.66
C PHE A 55 4.69 7.94 -11.83
N LYS A 56 5.64 7.84 -12.77
CA LYS A 56 6.57 8.94 -13.07
C LYS A 56 6.84 9.04 -14.56
N LYS A 57 6.55 10.21 -15.15
CA LYS A 57 6.77 10.49 -16.59
C LYS A 57 6.17 9.44 -17.53
N GLY A 58 4.95 8.97 -17.24
CA GLY A 58 4.26 7.94 -18.03
C GLY A 58 4.79 6.52 -17.84
N LYS A 59 5.73 6.28 -16.92
CA LYS A 59 6.19 4.94 -16.54
C LYS A 59 5.56 4.53 -15.22
N GLU A 60 5.06 3.30 -15.19
CA GLU A 60 4.53 2.63 -14.00
C GLU A 60 5.61 1.69 -13.46
N LYS A 61 5.93 1.80 -12.17
CA LYS A 61 6.76 0.83 -11.45
C LYS A 61 5.96 0.29 -10.28
N THR A 62 5.66 -0.99 -10.33
CA THR A 62 4.89 -1.70 -9.30
C THR A 62 5.82 -2.57 -8.46
N LYS A 63 5.58 -2.60 -7.15
CA LYS A 63 6.25 -3.48 -6.19
C LYS A 63 5.19 -4.18 -5.36
N ASP A 64 5.32 -5.50 -5.30
CA ASP A 64 4.51 -6.34 -4.42
C ASP A 64 5.19 -6.42 -3.04
N LEU A 65 4.43 -6.10 -1.99
CA LEU A 65 4.85 -6.15 -0.59
C LEU A 65 4.02 -7.16 0.21
N THR A 66 3.30 -8.06 -0.45
CA THR A 66 2.39 -9.02 0.18
C THR A 66 3.13 -9.92 1.16
N GLU A 67 4.22 -10.58 0.74
CA GLU A 67 5.03 -11.42 1.64
C GLU A 67 5.58 -10.64 2.83
N PHE A 68 6.15 -9.44 2.58
CA PHE A 68 6.64 -8.57 3.63
C PHE A 68 5.54 -8.22 4.66
N ALA A 69 4.33 -7.93 4.18
CA ALA A 69 3.21 -7.57 5.04
C ALA A 69 2.76 -8.74 5.91
N PHE A 70 2.66 -9.95 5.34
CA PHE A 70 2.30 -11.14 6.09
C PHE A 70 3.36 -11.53 7.12
N ASP A 71 4.64 -11.50 6.75
CA ASP A 71 5.75 -11.89 7.62
C ASP A 71 5.90 -10.96 8.82
N THR A 72 5.74 -9.66 8.61
CA THR A 72 6.10 -8.66 9.63
C THR A 72 4.92 -8.08 10.39
N SER A 73 3.72 -7.94 9.80
CA SER A 73 2.60 -7.30 10.48
C SER A 73 2.09 -8.08 11.69
N LEU A 74 2.08 -9.42 11.59
CA LEU A 74 1.53 -10.29 12.63
C LEU A 74 2.47 -10.41 13.83
N HIS A 75 3.78 -10.46 13.58
CA HIS A 75 4.79 -10.70 14.62
C HIS A 75 5.43 -9.41 15.14
N ASN A 76 5.56 -8.37 14.31
CA ASN A 76 6.24 -7.14 14.67
C ASN A 76 5.73 -5.92 13.89
N GLY A 77 4.58 -5.39 14.32
CA GLY A 77 3.97 -4.22 13.69
C GLY A 77 4.87 -2.97 13.66
N LYS A 78 5.87 -2.83 14.54
CA LYS A 78 6.82 -1.70 14.47
C LYS A 78 7.75 -1.84 13.27
N VAL A 79 8.30 -3.03 13.04
CA VAL A 79 9.15 -3.32 11.87
C VAL A 79 8.36 -3.14 10.58
N PHE A 80 7.13 -3.67 10.54
CA PHE A 80 6.25 -3.48 9.39
C PHE A 80 6.02 -1.99 9.06
N ARG A 81 5.64 -1.18 10.07
CA ARG A 81 5.39 0.26 9.85
C ARG A 81 6.62 1.01 9.36
N ASN A 82 7.79 0.73 9.93
CA ASN A 82 9.04 1.36 9.51
C ASN A 82 9.42 0.96 8.08
N GLY A 83 9.37 -0.33 7.75
CA GLY A 83 9.68 -0.81 6.40
C GLY A 83 8.70 -0.29 5.36
N PHE A 84 7.40 -0.29 5.67
CA PHE A 84 6.39 0.28 4.77
C PHE A 84 6.60 1.78 4.52
N HIS A 85 6.94 2.55 5.56
CA HIS A 85 7.30 3.97 5.42
C HIS A 85 8.54 4.16 4.55
N GLU A 86 9.57 3.34 4.70
CA GLU A 86 10.78 3.39 3.86
C GLU A 86 10.44 3.08 2.39
N GLU A 87 9.61 2.07 2.13
CA GLU A 87 9.23 1.69 0.77
C GLU A 87 8.44 2.76 0.03
N ILE A 88 7.51 3.45 0.70
CA ILE A 88 6.83 4.61 0.10
C ILE A 88 7.83 5.71 -0.24
N ASN A 89 8.78 5.99 0.66
CA ASN A 89 9.81 7.01 0.42
C ASN A 89 10.73 6.66 -0.74
N GLU A 90 11.08 5.39 -0.92
CA GLU A 90 11.80 4.93 -2.11
C GLU A 90 11.02 5.18 -3.40
N MET A 91 9.70 5.02 -3.36
CA MET A 91 8.85 5.31 -4.52
C MET A 91 8.76 6.80 -4.85
N PHE A 92 9.01 7.70 -3.90
CA PHE A 92 9.09 9.13 -4.21
C PHE A 92 10.38 9.54 -4.94
N ARG A 93 11.52 8.87 -4.68
CA ARG A 93 12.85 9.21 -5.23
C ARG A 93 12.97 8.99 -6.74
#